data_AF-A0A959BWV2-F1
#
_entry.id   AF-A0A959BWV2-F1
#
_cell.length_a   1.000
_cell.length_b   1.000
_cell.length_c   1.000
_cell.angle_alpha   90.00
_cell.angle_beta   90.00
_cell.angle_gamma   90.00
#
_symmetry.space_group_name_H-M   'P 1'
#
loop_
_entity.id
_entity.type
_entity.pdbx_description
1 polymer ?
#
loop_
_entity_poly.entity_id
_entity_poly.type
_entity_poly.pdbx_seq_one_letter_code
_entity_poly.pdbx_strand_id
1 'polypeptide(L)'
;MATETKKVSPTTSRRRSTLPESSRKEALEFGRQNYLLMGAGALLIAIGLFLMAGGAMPSPDVWDDSIIYSTRRTLIAPMVILAGLIVEIVAIFKRA
;
A
#
# COMPACT_ATOMS: atom_id res chain seq x y z
N MET A 1 -76.12 30.15 18.23
CA MET A 1 -74.69 30.51 18.31
C MET A 1 -73.94 29.20 18.51
N ALA A 2 -73.55 28.53 17.42
CA ALA A 2 -72.91 27.21 17.44
C ALA A 2 -71.45 27.36 17.01
N THR A 3 -70.53 26.95 17.86
CA THR A 3 -69.08 26.98 17.61
C THR A 3 -68.65 25.65 16.98
N GLU A 4 -68.31 25.67 15.69
CA GLU A 4 -67.66 24.54 15.01
C GLU A 4 -66.16 24.52 15.36
N THR A 5 -65.71 23.49 16.06
CA THR A 5 -64.28 23.23 16.29
C THR A 5 -63.67 22.59 15.04
N LYS A 6 -62.95 23.38 14.23
CA LYS A 6 -62.19 22.89 13.09
C LYS A 6 -61.01 22.02 13.57
N LYS A 7 -61.15 20.70 13.42
CA LYS A 7 -60.12 19.71 13.74
C LYS A 7 -58.98 19.82 12.71
N VAL A 8 -57.82 20.32 13.13
CA VAL A 8 -56.62 20.36 12.29
C VAL A 8 -55.87 19.04 12.38
N SER A 9 -55.61 18.42 11.24
CA SER A 9 -54.82 17.19 11.14
C SER A 9 -53.35 17.48 11.43
N PRO A 10 -52.65 16.61 12.20
CA PRO A 10 -51.25 16.83 12.51
C PRO A 10 -50.43 16.74 11.21
N THR A 11 -49.61 17.76 10.95
CA THR A 11 -48.60 17.70 9.89
C THR A 11 -47.61 16.60 10.25
N THR A 12 -47.70 15.47 9.55
CA THR A 12 -46.64 14.45 9.63
C THR A 12 -45.39 15.04 9.00
N SER A 13 -44.43 15.43 9.85
CA SER A 13 -43.09 15.79 9.40
C SER A 13 -42.50 14.57 8.71
N ARG A 14 -42.38 14.62 7.38
CA ARG A 14 -41.71 13.59 6.60
C ARG A 14 -40.23 13.68 6.94
N ARG A 15 -39.83 12.99 8.00
CA ARG A 15 -38.42 12.76 8.32
C ARG A 15 -37.83 12.00 7.15
N ARG A 16 -37.18 12.73 6.26
CA ARG A 16 -36.39 12.18 5.16
C ARG A 16 -35.22 11.49 5.84
N SER A 17 -35.40 10.20 6.12
CA SER A 17 -34.31 9.33 6.53
C SER A 17 -33.22 9.49 5.46
N THR A 18 -32.09 9.98 5.94
CA THR A 18 -30.79 10.00 5.31
C THR A 18 -30.71 8.92 4.22
N LEU A 19 -30.45 9.40 3.00
CA LEU A 19 -30.17 8.60 1.81
C LEU A 19 -29.33 7.37 2.17
N PRO A 20 -29.52 6.22 1.52
CA PRO A 20 -28.61 5.11 1.70
C PRO A 20 -27.22 5.66 1.42
N GLU A 21 -26.35 5.61 2.42
CA GLU A 21 -24.94 5.90 2.27
C GLU A 21 -24.42 4.79 1.36
N SER A 22 -24.62 4.98 0.06
CA SER A 22 -24.11 4.11 -0.97
C SER A 22 -22.63 4.03 -0.66
N SER A 23 -22.20 2.83 -0.26
CA SER A 23 -20.84 2.52 0.08
C SER A 23 -19.98 3.20 -0.97
N ARG A 24 -19.40 4.34 -0.61
CA ARG A 24 -18.46 5.04 -1.44
C ARG A 24 -17.27 4.12 -1.35
N LYS A 25 -17.27 3.07 -2.18
CA LYS A 25 -16.12 2.22 -2.38
C LYS A 25 -15.08 3.24 -2.80
N GLU A 26 -14.23 3.65 -1.87
CA GLU A 26 -13.08 4.46 -2.17
C GLU A 26 -12.44 3.72 -3.33
N ALA A 27 -12.57 4.32 -4.51
CA ALA A 27 -12.11 3.70 -5.74
C ALA A 27 -10.61 3.69 -5.55
N LEU A 28 -10.08 2.55 -5.14
CA LEU A 28 -8.65 2.34 -5.06
C LEU A 28 -8.10 2.77 -6.41
N GLU A 29 -7.30 3.84 -6.42
CA GLU A 29 -6.78 4.42 -7.66
C GLU A 29 -5.97 3.40 -8.46
N PHE A 30 -5.41 2.42 -7.73
CA PHE A 30 -4.74 1.27 -8.28
C PHE A 30 -5.66 0.03 -8.23
N GLY A 31 -5.74 -0.69 -9.34
CA GLY A 31 -6.46 -1.96 -9.43
C GLY A 31 -5.80 -3.04 -8.56
N ARG A 32 -6.55 -4.09 -8.19
CA ARG A 32 -6.05 -5.20 -7.35
C ARG A 32 -4.77 -5.83 -7.88
N GLN A 33 -4.63 -5.93 -9.20
CA GLN A 33 -3.43 -6.48 -9.84
C GLN A 33 -2.19 -5.61 -9.60
N ASN A 34 -2.34 -4.29 -9.54
CA ASN A 34 -1.23 -3.38 -9.32
C ASN A 34 -0.75 -3.46 -7.87
N TYR A 35 -1.67 -3.55 -6.91
CA TYR A 35 -1.29 -3.79 -5.51
C TYR A 35 -0.51 -5.09 -5.31
N LEU A 36 -0.87 -6.15 -6.04
CA LEU A 36 -0.08 -7.39 -6.03
C LEU A 36 1.33 -7.20 -6.61
N LEU A 37 1.46 -6.42 -7.70
CA LEU A 37 2.76 -6.09 -8.29
C LEU A 37 3.62 -5.21 -7.38
N MET A 38 3.02 -4.22 -6.70
CA MET A 38 3.69 -3.41 -5.68
C MET A 38 4.18 -4.30 -4.53
N GLY A 39 3.34 -5.18 -4.00
CA GLY A 39 3.75 -6.14 -2.97
C GLY A 39 4.93 -7.02 -3.40
N ALA A 40 4.95 -7.45 -4.67
CA ALA A 40 6.06 -8.22 -5.22
C ALA A 40 7.34 -7.38 -5.39
N GLY A 41 7.23 -6.13 -5.84
CA GLY A 41 8.36 -5.19 -5.96
C GLY A 41 8.99 -4.88 -4.61
N ALA A 42 8.17 -4.54 -3.61
CA ALA A 42 8.60 -4.33 -2.23
C ALA A 42 9.31 -5.58 -1.64
N LEU A 43 8.80 -6.79 -1.91
CA LEU A 43 9.44 -8.03 -1.46
C LEU A 43 10.82 -8.22 -2.12
N LEU A 44 10.97 -7.93 -3.41
CA LEU A 44 12.27 -7.98 -4.09
C LEU A 44 13.28 -7.01 -3.49
N ILE A 45 12.85 -5.77 -3.19
CA ILE A 45 13.70 -4.78 -2.53
C ILE A 45 14.13 -5.28 -1.15
N ALA A 46 13.18 -5.81 -0.37
CA ALA A 46 13.47 -6.36 0.95
C ALA A 46 14.49 -7.52 0.89
N ILE A 47 14.36 -8.42 -0.08
CA ILE A 47 15.33 -9.51 -0.32
C ILE A 47 16.71 -8.94 -0.68
N GLY A 48 16.76 -7.93 -1.56
CA GLY A 48 18.01 -7.28 -1.94
C GLY A 48 18.72 -6.62 -0.75
N LEU A 49 17.96 -5.91 0.10
CA LEU A 49 18.48 -5.34 1.34
C LEU A 49 18.92 -6.41 2.33
N PHE A 50 18.16 -7.51 2.43
CA PHE A 50 18.53 -8.65 3.29
C PHE A 50 19.82 -9.33 2.83
N LEU A 51 20.07 -9.43 1.53
CA LEU A 51 21.34 -9.95 0.99
C LEU A 51 22.54 -9.06 1.37
N MET A 52 22.34 -7.75 1.52
CA MET A 52 23.35 -6.83 2.04
C MET A 52 23.52 -6.92 3.56
N ALA A 53 22.56 -7.50 4.28
CA ALA A 53 22.66 -7.68 5.71
C ALA A 53 23.73 -8.74 6.06
N GLY A 54 24.56 -8.42 7.05
CA GLY A 54 25.75 -9.18 7.39
C GLY A 54 26.98 -8.65 6.65
N GLY A 55 28.17 -8.94 7.16
CA GLY A 55 29.39 -8.22 6.80
C GLY A 55 30.18 -7.77 8.02
N ALA A 56 29.67 -8.06 9.22
CA ALA A 56 30.38 -7.85 10.46
C ALA A 56 31.62 -8.73 10.51
N MET A 57 32.76 -8.08 10.73
CA MET A 57 34.05 -8.74 10.95
C MET A 57 34.06 -9.33 12.37
N PRO A 58 34.51 -10.59 12.58
CA PRO A 58 34.55 -11.22 13.90
C PRO A 58 35.48 -10.53 14.90
N SER A 59 36.54 -9.87 14.43
CA SER A 59 37.48 -9.11 15.26
C SER A 59 38.01 -7.90 14.47
N PRO A 60 38.26 -6.74 15.12
CA PRO A 60 38.80 -5.54 14.46
C PRO A 60 40.24 -5.72 13.94
N ASP A 61 40.95 -6.74 14.44
CA ASP A 61 42.36 -7.01 14.13
C ASP A 61 42.55 -7.93 12.91
N VAL A 62 41.47 -8.49 12.36
CA VAL A 62 41.52 -9.41 11.21
C VAL A 62 40.66 -8.82 10.09
N TRP A 63 41.25 -8.58 8.93
CA TRP A 63 40.55 -8.13 7.73
C TRP A 63 40.39 -9.28 6.76
N ASP A 64 39.14 -9.63 6.47
CA ASP A 64 38.77 -10.62 5.46
C ASP A 64 37.95 -9.90 4.38
N ASP A 65 38.64 -9.53 3.30
CA ASP A 65 38.05 -8.83 2.15
C ASP A 65 36.89 -9.61 1.54
N SER A 66 36.84 -10.94 1.69
CA SER A 66 35.76 -11.75 1.12
C SER A 66 34.41 -11.53 1.81
N ILE A 67 34.42 -11.07 3.07
CA ILE A 67 33.21 -10.83 3.86
C ILE A 67 32.51 -9.54 3.39
N ILE A 68 33.28 -8.51 3.06
CA ILE A 68 32.73 -7.20 2.63
C ILE A 68 32.59 -7.15 1.10
N TYR A 69 33.61 -7.58 0.35
CA TYR A 69 33.67 -7.52 -1.11
C TYR A 69 33.16 -8.80 -1.78
N SER A 70 32.25 -9.53 -1.14
CA SER A 70 31.60 -10.68 -1.77
C SER A 70 30.81 -10.23 -3.01
N THR A 71 31.02 -10.89 -4.15
CA THR A 71 30.27 -10.67 -5.40
C THR A 71 28.74 -10.66 -5.17
N ARG A 72 28.27 -11.40 -4.15
CA ARG A 72 26.87 -11.44 -3.74
C ARG A 72 26.35 -10.08 -3.23
N ARG A 73 27.16 -9.32 -2.48
CA ARG A 73 26.78 -8.02 -1.91
C ARG A 73 27.09 -6.86 -2.81
N THR A 74 28.19 -6.92 -3.55
CA THR A 74 28.62 -5.80 -4.41
C THR A 74 27.86 -5.74 -5.73
N LEU A 75 27.41 -6.90 -6.24
CA LEU A 75 26.80 -6.98 -7.57
C LEU A 75 25.38 -7.56 -7.53
N ILE A 76 25.19 -8.73 -6.91
CA ILE A 76 23.88 -9.40 -6.95
C ILE A 76 22.84 -8.61 -6.15
N ALA A 77 23.16 -8.18 -4.92
CA ALA A 77 22.22 -7.47 -4.08
C ALA A 77 21.74 -6.13 -4.68
N PRO A 78 22.61 -5.23 -5.18
CA PRO A 78 22.17 -4.01 -5.86
C PRO A 78 21.32 -4.29 -7.10
N MET A 79 21.67 -5.30 -7.89
CA MET A 79 20.89 -5.67 -9.08
C MET A 79 19.48 -6.13 -8.72
N VAL A 80 19.31 -6.88 -7.62
CA VAL A 80 18.00 -7.31 -7.12
C VAL A 80 17.17 -6.10 -6.66
N ILE A 81 17.78 -5.15 -5.94
CA ILE A 81 17.11 -3.92 -5.51
C ILE A 81 16.64 -3.12 -6.73
N LEU A 82 17.51 -2.93 -7.73
CA LEU A 82 17.17 -2.22 -8.97
C LEU A 82 16.03 -2.90 -9.73
N ALA A 83 16.05 -4.23 -9.83
CA ALA A 83 14.95 -4.99 -10.42
C ALA A 83 13.63 -4.77 -9.67
N GLY A 84 13.65 -4.79 -8.33
CA GLY A 84 12.48 -4.49 -7.49
C GLY A 84 11.95 -3.07 -7.71
N LEU A 85 12.84 -2.07 -7.80
CA LEU A 85 12.46 -0.69 -8.10
C LEU A 85 11.83 -0.54 -9.49
N ILE A 86 12.33 -1.24 -10.50
CA ILE A 86 11.72 -1.26 -11.84
C ILE A 86 10.31 -1.85 -11.78
N VAL A 87 10.11 -2.93 -11.02
CA VAL A 87 8.79 -3.53 -10.82
C VAL A 87 7.84 -2.55 -10.14
N GLU A 88 8.28 -1.83 -9.11
CA GLU A 88 7.47 -0.79 -8.45
C GLU A 88 7.08 0.35 -9.41
N ILE A 89 8.03 0.84 -10.20
CA ILE A 89 7.76 1.85 -11.24
C ILE A 89 6.66 1.34 -12.16
N VAL A 90 6.79 0.13 -12.70
CA VAL A 90 5.77 -0.45 -13.58
C VAL A 90 4.45 -0.63 -12.84
N ALA A 91 4.46 -1.08 -11.58
CA ALA A 91 3.24 -1.32 -10.80
C ALA A 91 2.44 -0.02 -10.53
N ILE A 92 3.14 1.08 -10.25
CA ILE A 92 2.54 2.40 -9.99
C ILE A 92 2.05 3.05 -11.29
N PHE A 93 2.86 3.03 -12.35
CA PHE A 93 2.51 3.69 -13.62
C PHE A 93 1.55 2.88 -14.48
N LYS A 94 1.41 1.57 -14.25
CA LYS A 94 0.42 0.76 -14.94
C LYS A 94 -0.95 1.32 -14.61
N ARG A 95 -1.58 2.03 -15.54
CA ARG A 95 -2.98 2.45 -15.39
C ARG A 95 -3.84 1.20 -15.22
N ALA A 96 -4.64 1.17 -14.17
CA ALA A 96 -5.64 0.14 -13.91
C ALA A 96 -6.90 0.33 -14.76
#